data_AF-A0A2S9FB31-F1
#
_entry.id   AF-A0A2S9FB31-F1
#
_cell.length_a   1.000
_cell.length_b   1.000
_cell.length_c   1.000
_cell.angle_alpha   90.00
_cell.angle_beta   90.00
_cell.angle_gamma   90.00
#
_symmetry.space_group_name_H-M   'P 1'
#
loop_
_entity.id
_entity.type
_entity.pdbx_description
1 polymer ?
#
loop_
_entity_poly.entity_id
_entity_poly.type
_entity_poly.pdbx_seq_one_letter_code
_entity_poly.pdbx_strand_id
1 'polypeptide(L)'
;DGGLQLAILWASANGHPLMLPVRIGRVVLHRMVGDDRVLRCRLAAHPVNAKRVDFDIALETSDGAPVATLEGVQCYDAGSGS
;
A
#
# COMPACT_ATOMS: atom_id res chain seq x y z
N ASP A 1 6.82 2.24 -5.01
CA ASP A 1 7.14 2.97 -3.77
C ASP A 1 5.99 3.85 -3.28
N GLY A 2 5.50 4.81 -4.08
CA GLY A 2 4.42 5.72 -3.65
C GLY A 2 3.17 5.06 -3.04
N GLY A 3 2.72 3.91 -3.55
CA GLY A 3 1.61 3.16 -2.93
C GLY A 3 1.90 2.65 -1.51
N LEU A 4 3.15 2.22 -1.24
CA LEU A 4 3.57 1.82 0.10
C LEU A 4 3.68 3.03 1.03
N GLN A 5 4.19 4.16 0.52
CA GLN A 5 4.22 5.42 1.28
C GLN A 5 2.80 5.90 1.64
N LEU A 6 1.82 5.69 0.75
CA LEU A 6 0.42 6.01 1.02
C LEU A 6 -0.15 5.14 2.16
N ALA A 7 0.26 3.87 2.28
CA ALA A 7 -0.12 3.03 3.41
C ALA A 7 0.41 3.57 4.75
N ILE A 8 1.65 4.08 4.76
CA ILE A 8 2.25 4.75 5.94
C ILE A 8 1.46 6.02 6.29
N LEU A 9 1.15 6.86 5.29
CA LEU A 9 0.37 8.08 5.49
C LEU A 9 -1.05 7.78 5.99
N TRP A 10 -1.71 6.76 5.43
CA TRP A 10 -3.02 6.32 5.90
C TRP A 10 -2.98 5.92 7.37
N ALA A 11 -1.96 5.15 7.79
CA ALA A 11 -1.81 4.74 9.18
C ALA A 11 -1.69 5.95 10.12
N SER A 12 -0.83 6.90 9.78
CA SER A 12 -0.66 8.15 10.55
C SER A 12 -1.97 8.96 10.61
N ALA A 13 -2.69 9.09 9.49
CA ALA A 13 -3.95 9.82 9.44
C ALA A 13 -5.06 9.17 10.28
N ASN A 14 -4.95 7.87 10.57
CA ASN A 14 -5.91 7.10 11.37
C ASN A 14 -5.41 6.85 12.82
N GLY A 15 -4.38 7.58 13.27
CA GLY A 15 -3.91 7.53 14.66
C GLY A 15 -3.06 6.29 15.00
N HIS A 16 -2.61 5.53 14.01
CA HIS A 16 -1.63 4.47 14.23
C HIS A 16 -0.21 5.08 14.39
N PRO A 17 0.71 4.39 15.10
CA PRO A 17 2.12 4.75 15.13
C PRO A 17 2.75 4.60 13.73
N LEU A 18 4.07 4.82 13.61
CA LEU A 18 4.78 4.58 12.35
C LEU A 18 4.65 3.10 11.96
N MET A 19 3.81 2.82 10.96
CA MET A 19 3.61 1.48 10.43
C MET A 19 4.49 1.29 9.20
N LEU A 20 5.43 0.35 9.20
CA LEU A 20 6.30 0.07 8.06
C LEU A 20 5.91 -1.22 7.35
N PRO A 21 5.91 -1.26 6.00
CA PRO A 21 5.66 -2.48 5.24
C PRO A 21 6.83 -3.46 5.44
N VAL A 22 6.51 -4.67 5.89
CA VAL A 22 7.51 -5.73 6.16
C VAL A 22 7.42 -6.87 5.16
N ARG A 23 6.23 -7.12 4.62
CA ARG A 23 5.97 -8.22 3.68
C ARG A 23 4.90 -7.85 2.67
N ILE A 24 5.06 -8.31 1.44
CA ILE A 24 3.99 -8.33 0.43
C ILE A 24 3.61 -9.78 0.18
N GLY A 25 2.33 -10.13 0.32
CA GLY A 25 1.85 -11.49 0.10
C GLY A 25 1.96 -11.91 -1.36
N ARG A 26 1.51 -11.04 -2.27
CA ARG A 26 1.56 -11.27 -3.72
C ARG A 26 1.70 -9.96 -4.48
N VAL A 27 2.47 -9.99 -5.55
CA VAL A 27 2.61 -8.89 -6.52
C VAL A 27 2.17 -9.39 -7.88
N VAL A 28 1.30 -8.65 -8.55
CA VAL A 28 0.92 -8.87 -9.96
C VAL A 28 1.27 -7.63 -10.76
N LEU A 29 1.99 -7.84 -11.85
CA LEU A 29 2.26 -6.81 -12.86
C LEU A 29 1.42 -7.15 -14.08
N HIS A 30 0.33 -6.42 -14.28
CA HIS A 30 -0.61 -6.68 -15.38
C HIS A 30 -0.10 -6.13 -16.70
N ARG A 31 0.62 -5.00 -16.66
CA ARG A 31 1.20 -4.34 -17.83
C ARG A 31 2.32 -3.40 -17.44
N MET A 32 3.14 -3.08 -18.44
CA MET A 32 4.05 -1.95 -18.35
C MET A 32 3.26 -0.64 -18.36
N VAL A 33 3.75 0.35 -17.62
CA VAL A 33 3.26 1.73 -17.70
C VAL A 33 3.79 2.33 -19.00
N GLY A 34 2.89 2.76 -19.89
CA GLY A 34 3.25 3.50 -21.10
C GLY A 34 3.63 4.95 -20.78
N ASP A 35 3.55 5.84 -21.77
CA ASP A 35 3.86 7.27 -21.58
C ASP A 35 2.88 8.00 -20.63
N ASP A 36 1.76 7.37 -20.26
CA ASP A 36 0.88 7.84 -19.19
C ASP A 36 1.59 7.76 -17.83
N ARG A 37 2.20 8.88 -17.44
CA ARG A 37 3.04 8.97 -16.23
C ARG A 37 2.27 9.07 -14.91
N VAL A 38 0.93 9.15 -14.95
CA VAL A 38 0.10 9.33 -13.76
C VAL A 38 -0.83 8.14 -13.61
N LEU A 39 -0.66 7.42 -12.51
CA LEU A 39 -1.52 6.31 -12.10
C LEU A 39 -2.39 6.72 -10.93
N ARG A 40 -3.61 6.17 -10.87
CA ARG A 40 -4.43 6.17 -9.67
C ARG A 40 -3.94 5.06 -8.75
N CYS A 41 -3.80 5.39 -7.46
CA CYS A 41 -3.48 4.43 -6.42
C CYS A 41 -4.72 4.24 -5.54
N ARG A 42 -5.24 3.01 -5.48
CA ARG A 42 -6.31 2.64 -4.54
C ARG A 42 -5.69 1.84 -3.41
N LEU A 43 -6.13 2.16 -2.20
CA LEU A 43 -5.67 1.55 -0.97
C LEU A 43 -6.89 1.00 -0.23
N ALA A 44 -6.90 -0.29 0.04
CA ALA A 44 -7.84 -0.91 0.98
C ALA A 44 -7.06 -1.29 2.24
N ALA A 45 -7.48 -0.73 3.38
CA ALA A 45 -6.84 -0.99 4.67
C ALA A 45 -7.66 -2.02 5.46
N HIS A 46 -6.96 -2.98 6.05
CA HIS A 46 -7.51 -4.07 6.84
C HIS A 46 -6.80 -4.10 8.20
N PRO A 47 -7.26 -3.32 9.19
CA PRO A 47 -6.68 -3.35 10.54
C PRO A 47 -6.81 -4.76 11.14
N VAL A 48 -5.69 -5.36 11.55
CA VAL A 48 -5.65 -6.71 12.13
C VAL A 48 -5.60 -6.63 13.64
N ASN A 49 -4.73 -5.78 14.19
CA ASN A 49 -4.63 -5.47 15.61
C ASN A 49 -3.87 -4.14 15.81
N ALA A 50 -3.63 -3.75 17.06
CA ALA A 50 -2.94 -2.50 17.38
C ALA A 50 -1.54 -2.35 16.77
N LYS A 51 -0.86 -3.46 16.46
CA LYS A 51 0.50 -3.50 15.92
C LYS A 51 0.59 -3.89 14.45
N ARG A 52 -0.55 -4.13 13.79
CA ARG A 52 -0.59 -4.61 12.40
C ARG A 52 -1.80 -4.11 11.64
N VAL A 53 -1.53 -3.55 10.47
CA VAL A 53 -2.54 -3.25 9.45
C VAL A 53 -2.09 -3.89 8.16
N ASP A 54 -2.97 -4.67 7.54
CA ASP A 54 -2.73 -5.22 6.21
C ASP A 54 -3.36 -4.29 5.16
N PHE A 55 -2.78 -4.26 3.96
CA PHE A 55 -3.30 -3.47 2.86
C PHE A 55 -3.34 -4.26 1.57
N ASP A 56 -4.37 -3.99 0.76
CA ASP A 56 -4.34 -4.29 -0.66
C ASP A 56 -4.19 -2.97 -1.43
N ILE A 57 -3.25 -2.95 -2.36
CA ILE A 57 -2.89 -1.77 -3.16
C ILE A 57 -3.11 -2.09 -4.63
N ALA A 58 -3.89 -1.27 -5.32
CA ALA A 58 -4.06 -1.34 -6.76
C ALA A 58 -3.54 -0.05 -7.41
N LEU A 59 -2.72 -0.22 -8.44
CA LEU A 59 -2.30 0.85 -9.34
C LEU A 59 -3.07 0.70 -10.64
N GLU A 60 -3.78 1.74 -11.04
CA GLU A 60 -4.66 1.77 -12.21
C GLU A 60 -4.32 2.98 -13.09
N THR A 61 -4.50 2.85 -14.40
CA THR A 61 -4.53 4.01 -15.30
C THR A 61 -5.75 4.90 -15.02
N SER A 62 -5.79 6.08 -15.63
CA SER A 62 -6.87 7.05 -15.44
C SER A 62 -8.24 6.57 -15.95
N ASP A 63 -8.26 5.58 -16.84
CA ASP A 63 -9.46 4.88 -17.33
C ASP A 63 -9.81 3.62 -16.50
N GLY A 64 -9.03 3.31 -15.46
CA GLY A 64 -9.28 2.20 -14.55
C GLY A 64 -8.66 0.86 -14.96
N ALA A 65 -7.83 0.81 -16.01
CA ALA A 65 -7.15 -0.43 -16.37
C ALA A 65 -6.07 -0.78 -15.33
N PRO A 66 -5.99 -2.04 -14.86
CA PRO A 66 -5.03 -2.43 -13.85
C PRO A 66 -3.60 -2.41 -14.41
N VAL A 67 -2.69 -1.81 -13.65
CA VAL A 67 -1.24 -1.80 -13.92
C VAL A 67 -0.54 -2.79 -13.01
N ALA A 68 -0.77 -2.69 -11.70
CA ALA A 68 -0.20 -3.59 -10.72
C ALA A 68 -1.11 -3.75 -9.49
N THR A 69 -1.07 -4.94 -8.88
CA THR A 69 -1.69 -5.18 -7.58
C THR A 69 -0.67 -5.72 -6.60
N LEU A 70 -0.73 -5.23 -5.37
CA LEU A 70 -0.01 -5.77 -4.23
C LEU A 70 -1.06 -6.22 -3.22
N GLU A 71 -1.11 -7.52 -2.97
CA GLU A 71 -2.12 -8.14 -2.10
C GLU A 71 -1.46 -8.58 -0.79
N GLY A 72 -2.15 -8.33 0.32
CA GLY A 72 -1.68 -8.70 1.65
C GLY A 72 -0.36 -8.02 2.02
N VAL A 73 -0.24 -6.72 1.77
CA VAL A 73 0.88 -5.90 2.24
C VAL A 73 0.76 -5.76 3.76
N GLN A 74 1.67 -6.39 4.49
CA GLN A 74 1.65 -6.37 5.96
C GLN A 74 2.50 -5.21 6.46
N CYS A 75 1.86 -4.28 7.16
CA CYS A 75 2.53 -3.19 7.84
C CYS A 75 2.50 -3.42 9.35
N TYR A 76 3.65 -3.26 9.99
CA TYR A 76 3.81 -3.41 11.44
C TYR A 76 4.27 -2.12 12.09
N ASP A 77 3.88 -1.91 13.35
CA ASP A 77 4.43 -0.86 14.19
C ASP A 77 5.95 -0.96 14.24
N ALA A 78 6.64 0.09 13.83
CA ALA A 78 8.10 0.18 13.83
C ALA A 78 8.68 0.33 15.24
N GLY A 79 7.83 0.55 16.24
CA GLY A 79 8.23 0.86 17.61
C GLY A 79 8.79 2.28 17.72
N SER A 80 9.02 2.71 18.96
CA SER A 80 9.87 3.86 19.23
C SER A 80 11.30 3.40 18.96
N GLY A 81 11.97 3.91 17.92
CA GLY A 81 13.40 3.67 17.75
C GLY A 81 14.11 4.04 19.06
N SER A 82 14.79 3.06 19.66
CA SER A 82 15.59 3.24 20.87
C SER A 82 16.88 3.98 20.55
#